data_AF-A0A3D1NTE5-F1
#
_entry.id   AF-A0A3D1NTE5-F1
#
_cell.length_a   1.000
_cell.length_b   1.000
_cell.length_c   1.000
_cell.angle_alpha   90.00
_cell.angle_beta   90.00
_cell.angle_gamma   90.00
#
_symmetry.space_group_name_H-M   'P 1'
#
loop_
_entity.id
_entity.type
_entity.pdbx_description
1 polymer ?
#
loop_
_entity_poly.entity_id
_entity_poly.type
_entity_poly.pdbx_seq_one_letter_code
_entity_poly.pdbx_strand_id
1 'polypeptide(L)'
;MKKKAPKGWVKISDFEETTGISAKTITAAIKRGYIPDNFADVVGTSATSPYYLNPQQAAVCWYKSLNSAHPNQRKVRNALAGYIKTFDKAVIEPEPTAKAVATATMTYEDAQLQEKIAKARIAELELQEKEGALVSRERINAQLFAAGKELRDTLLAIPDRITDVVMAEDNRAIVHNTIYDAIADALQKLADFQTRIDQ
;
A
#
# COMPACT_ATOMS: atom_id res chain seq x y z
N MET A 1 -5.73 -0.29 -26.02
CA MET A 1 -5.84 1.19 -25.92
C MET A 1 -4.50 1.74 -25.47
N LYS A 2 -3.86 2.65 -26.21
CA LYS A 2 -2.59 3.24 -25.76
C LYS A 2 -2.89 4.13 -24.54
N LYS A 3 -2.53 3.68 -23.34
CA LYS A 3 -2.55 4.53 -22.15
C LYS A 3 -1.72 5.77 -22.49
N LYS A 4 -2.35 6.93 -22.62
CA LYS A 4 -1.64 8.20 -22.75
C LYS A 4 -1.38 8.72 -21.33
N ALA A 5 -0.21 9.31 -21.11
CA ALA A 5 0.09 9.94 -19.83
C ALA A 5 -0.97 11.02 -19.53
N PRO A 6 -1.47 11.11 -18.28
CA PRO A 6 -2.32 12.23 -17.87
C PRO A 6 -1.63 13.57 -18.06
N LYS A 7 -2.41 14.64 -18.27
CA LYS A 7 -1.88 16.00 -18.51
C LYS A 7 -1.05 16.45 -17.29
N GLY A 8 0.18 16.89 -17.53
CA GLY A 8 1.10 17.37 -16.49
C GLY A 8 1.99 16.29 -15.86
N TRP A 9 1.89 15.04 -16.29
CA TRP A 9 2.80 13.98 -15.86
C TRP A 9 4.11 14.02 -16.65
N VAL A 10 5.21 13.79 -15.94
CA VAL A 10 6.57 13.91 -16.44
C VAL A 10 7.24 12.54 -16.38
N LYS A 11 8.20 12.26 -17.26
CA LYS A 11 8.96 11.00 -17.20
C LYS A 11 9.82 10.96 -15.94
N ILE A 12 10.10 9.77 -15.44
CA ILE A 12 11.06 9.60 -14.32
C ILE A 12 12.42 10.22 -14.65
N SER A 13 12.88 10.21 -15.90
CA SER A 13 14.14 10.83 -16.32
C SER A 13 14.17 12.33 -16.02
N ASP A 14 13.10 13.05 -16.35
CA ASP A 14 13.07 14.50 -16.19
C ASP A 14 12.81 14.86 -14.71
N PHE A 15 12.18 13.96 -13.95
CA PHE A 15 12.10 14.07 -12.49
C PHE A 15 13.45 13.81 -11.80
N GLU A 16 14.29 12.93 -12.34
CA GLU A 16 15.68 12.73 -11.90
C GLU A 16 16.53 13.98 -12.13
N GLU A 17 16.42 14.62 -13.30
CA GLU A 17 17.15 15.87 -13.61
C GLU A 17 16.78 17.02 -12.66
N THR A 18 15.50 17.10 -12.27
CA THR A 18 15.00 18.18 -11.42
C THR A 18 15.27 17.96 -9.93
N THR A 19 15.23 16.72 -9.45
CA THR A 19 15.43 16.39 -8.02
C THR A 19 16.85 15.91 -7.69
N GLY A 20 17.65 15.52 -8.69
CA GLY A 20 18.95 14.86 -8.51
C GLY A 20 18.86 13.45 -7.93
N ILE A 21 17.67 12.86 -7.89
CA ILE A 21 17.43 11.50 -7.36
C ILE A 21 17.39 10.52 -8.52
N SER A 22 18.18 9.44 -8.45
CA SER A 22 18.28 8.52 -9.58
C SER A 22 16.97 7.83 -9.95
N ALA A 23 16.73 7.59 -11.25
CA ALA A 23 15.54 6.89 -11.76
C ALA A 23 15.33 5.52 -11.11
N LYS A 24 16.43 4.82 -10.77
CA LYS A 24 16.38 3.54 -10.04
C LYS A 24 15.78 3.70 -8.65
N THR A 25 16.11 4.79 -7.95
CA THR A 25 15.59 5.11 -6.62
C THR A 25 14.12 5.50 -6.69
N ILE A 26 13.73 6.29 -7.69
CA ILE A 26 12.33 6.67 -7.94
C ILE A 26 11.48 5.42 -8.25
N THR A 27 11.96 4.55 -9.14
CA THR A 27 11.28 3.28 -9.46
C THR A 27 11.15 2.37 -8.24
N ALA A 28 12.19 2.30 -7.39
CA ALA A 28 12.13 1.55 -6.15
C ALA A 28 11.13 2.16 -5.15
N ALA A 29 10.93 3.48 -5.17
CA ALA A 29 9.96 4.15 -4.31
C ALA A 29 8.51 3.85 -4.72
N ILE A 30 8.22 3.80 -6.02
CA ILE A 30 6.93 3.36 -6.57
C ILE A 30 6.68 1.90 -6.18
N LYS A 31 7.63 0.99 -6.43
CA LYS A 31 7.51 -0.44 -6.07
C LYS A 31 7.32 -0.69 -4.57
N ARG A 32 7.86 0.18 -3.72
CA ARG A 32 7.72 0.11 -2.25
C ARG A 32 6.45 0.79 -1.73
N GLY A 33 5.67 1.45 -2.60
CA GLY A 33 4.44 2.15 -2.23
C GLY A 33 4.64 3.51 -1.55
N TYR A 34 5.85 4.09 -1.59
CA TYR A 34 6.08 5.46 -1.10
C TYR A 34 5.44 6.51 -2.01
N ILE A 35 5.38 6.21 -3.30
CA ILE A 35 4.64 6.99 -4.30
C ILE A 35 3.47 6.10 -4.73
N PRO A 36 2.22 6.45 -4.37
CA PRO A 36 1.04 5.72 -4.79
C PRO A 36 0.91 5.62 -6.31
N ASP A 37 0.33 4.51 -6.80
CA ASP A 37 0.09 4.26 -8.23
C ASP A 37 -0.83 5.33 -8.88
N ASN A 38 -1.64 6.02 -8.07
CA ASN A 38 -2.45 7.16 -8.51
C ASN A 38 -1.61 8.36 -9.00
N PHE A 39 -0.34 8.43 -8.58
CA PHE A 39 0.57 9.52 -8.91
C PHE A 39 1.76 9.08 -9.76
N ALA A 40 1.87 7.79 -10.07
CA ALA A 40 2.88 7.23 -10.97
C ALA A 40 2.37 5.95 -11.64
N ASP A 41 2.41 5.89 -12.97
CA ASP A 41 1.97 4.73 -13.77
C ASP A 41 2.91 4.53 -14.98
N VAL A 42 2.94 3.30 -15.45
CA VAL A 42 3.62 2.91 -16.69
C VAL A 42 2.75 3.30 -17.88
N VAL A 43 3.29 4.14 -18.76
CA VAL A 43 2.58 4.62 -19.94
C VAL A 43 3.05 3.85 -21.16
N GLY A 44 2.31 2.81 -21.53
CA GLY A 44 2.59 1.96 -22.69
C GLY A 44 2.09 0.54 -22.49
N THR A 45 2.35 -0.32 -23.48
CA THR A 45 1.95 -1.74 -23.47
C THR A 45 3.13 -2.71 -23.47
N SER A 46 4.36 -2.19 -23.51
CA SER A 46 5.60 -2.96 -23.51
C SER A 46 6.17 -3.10 -22.08
N ALA A 47 6.92 -4.17 -21.82
CA ALA A 47 7.72 -4.32 -20.59
C ALA A 47 8.79 -3.22 -20.44
N THR A 48 9.18 -2.57 -21.55
CA THR A 48 10.12 -1.44 -21.60
C THR A 48 9.43 -0.08 -21.58
N SER A 49 8.12 -0.03 -21.30
CA SER A 49 7.39 1.24 -21.29
C SER A 49 7.91 2.16 -20.18
N PRO A 50 8.11 3.45 -20.48
CA PRO A 50 8.60 4.41 -19.50
C PRO A 50 7.55 4.70 -18.41
N TYR A 51 8.05 4.90 -17.19
CA TYR A 51 7.22 5.41 -16.09
C TYR A 51 7.03 6.91 -16.22
N TYR A 52 5.80 7.34 -15.96
CA TYR A 52 5.44 8.74 -15.80
C TYR A 52 4.91 8.95 -14.39
N LEU A 53 5.18 10.13 -13.84
CA LEU A 53 4.71 10.53 -12.52
C LEU A 53 4.24 11.98 -12.51
N ASN A 54 3.38 12.31 -11.55
CA ASN A 54 3.08 13.70 -11.21
C ASN A 54 4.20 14.23 -10.30
N PRO A 55 5.04 15.17 -10.76
CA PRO A 55 6.25 15.55 -10.04
C PRO A 55 5.99 16.22 -8.69
N GLN A 56 4.93 17.04 -8.58
CA GLN A 56 4.61 17.74 -7.34
C GLN A 56 4.01 16.80 -6.31
N GLN A 57 2.98 16.04 -6.70
CA GLN A 57 2.29 15.12 -5.79
C GLN A 57 3.19 13.95 -5.36
N ALA A 58 3.97 13.39 -6.29
CA ALA A 58 4.93 12.34 -5.96
C ALA A 58 6.01 12.83 -4.99
N ALA A 59 6.53 14.04 -5.18
CA ALA A 59 7.51 14.62 -4.26
C ALA A 59 6.94 14.79 -2.84
N VAL A 60 5.72 15.31 -2.71
CA VAL A 60 5.05 15.54 -1.41
C VAL A 60 4.77 14.22 -0.69
N CYS A 61 4.15 13.24 -1.38
CA CYS A 61 3.84 11.92 -0.80
C CYS A 61 5.11 11.19 -0.36
N TRP A 62 6.13 11.20 -1.23
CA TRP A 62 7.40 10.56 -0.93
C TRP A 62 8.14 11.25 0.22
N TYR A 63 8.13 12.59 0.26
CA TYR A 63 8.72 13.34 1.36
C TYR A 63 8.07 13.01 2.72
N LYS A 64 6.74 12.89 2.75
CA LYS A 64 5.97 12.52 3.96
C LYS A 64 6.22 11.07 4.41
N SER A 65 6.50 10.16 3.49
CA SER A 65 6.73 8.75 3.80
C SER A 65 8.16 8.42 4.27
N LEU A 66 9.11 9.35 4.16
CA LEU A 66 10.52 9.13 4.50
C LEU A 66 10.81 9.44 5.97
N ASN A 67 11.52 8.52 6.64
CA ASN A 67 11.98 8.69 8.00
C ASN A 67 13.26 9.56 8.06
N SER A 68 13.16 10.68 8.77
CA SER A 68 14.25 11.62 9.02
C SER A 68 15.47 11.01 9.73
N ALA A 69 15.24 9.99 10.56
CA ALA A 69 16.27 9.35 11.37
C ALA A 69 17.14 8.36 10.58
N HIS A 70 16.65 7.84 9.45
CA HIS A 70 17.39 6.84 8.68
C HIS A 70 18.40 7.52 7.72
N PRO A 71 19.72 7.22 7.79
CA PRO A 71 20.76 7.93 7.02
C PRO A 71 20.53 8.00 5.51
N ASN A 72 20.16 6.87 4.89
CA ASN A 72 19.89 6.80 3.45
C ASN A 72 18.60 7.53 3.03
N GLN A 73 17.57 7.54 3.90
CA GLN A 73 16.31 8.23 3.61
C GLN A 73 16.43 9.74 3.81
N ARG A 74 17.27 10.17 4.76
CA ARG A 74 17.57 11.59 5.01
C ARG A 74 18.14 12.30 3.78
N LYS A 75 19.02 11.64 3.01
CA LYS A 75 19.58 12.20 1.77
C LYS A 75 18.48 12.49 0.73
N VAL A 76 17.62 11.49 0.49
CA VAL A 76 16.49 11.60 -0.44
C VAL A 76 15.50 12.67 0.04
N ARG A 77 15.21 12.69 1.35
CA ARG A 77 14.32 13.67 1.97
C ARG A 77 14.82 15.10 1.80
N ASN A 78 16.13 15.34 1.93
CA ASN A 78 16.73 16.66 1.72
C ASN A 78 16.66 17.10 0.25
N ALA A 79 16.90 16.18 -0.69
CA ALA A 79 16.76 16.46 -2.12
C ALA A 79 15.31 16.82 -2.49
N LEU A 80 14.34 16.04 -2.00
CA LEU A 80 12.91 16.32 -2.16
C LEU A 80 12.50 17.64 -1.50
N ALA A 81 13.02 17.95 -0.31
CA ALA A 81 12.76 19.24 0.34
C ALA A 81 13.31 20.42 -0.47
N GLY A 82 14.44 20.25 -1.17
CA GLY A 82 14.94 21.27 -2.10
C GLY A 82 13.96 21.51 -3.25
N TYR A 83 13.46 20.43 -3.86
CA TYR A 83 12.50 20.49 -4.95
C TYR A 83 11.15 21.07 -4.51
N ILE A 84 10.57 20.61 -3.40
CA ILE A 84 9.28 21.08 -2.87
C ILE A 84 9.31 22.59 -2.57
N LYS A 85 10.45 23.12 -2.11
CA LYS A 85 10.64 24.55 -1.82
C LYS A 85 10.40 25.45 -3.04
N THR A 86 10.57 24.90 -4.24
CA THR A 86 10.46 25.66 -5.49
C THR A 86 9.02 25.92 -5.91
N PHE A 87 8.07 25.07 -5.50
CA PHE A 87 6.66 25.17 -5.90
C PHE A 87 5.68 25.26 -4.73
N ASP A 88 6.07 24.79 -3.54
CA ASP A 88 5.22 24.84 -2.35
C ASP A 88 6.06 24.93 -1.07
N LYS A 89 6.34 26.17 -0.65
CA LYS A 89 7.06 26.45 0.59
C LYS A 89 6.26 26.00 1.83
N ALA A 90 4.93 25.98 1.75
CA ALA A 90 4.03 25.63 2.85
C ALA A 90 3.98 24.12 3.14
N VAL A 91 4.43 23.27 2.21
CA VAL A 91 4.56 21.81 2.43
C VAL A 91 5.83 21.45 3.21
N ILE A 92 6.85 22.32 3.20
CA ILE A 92 8.09 22.14 3.98
C ILE A 92 8.02 22.83 5.32
N GLU A 93 7.31 23.95 5.38
CA GLU A 93 6.80 24.43 6.65
C GLU A 93 5.90 23.33 7.21
N PRO A 94 6.12 22.90 8.46
CA PRO A 94 5.24 21.90 9.03
C PRO A 94 3.82 22.48 9.03
N GLU A 95 2.80 21.70 8.65
CA GLU A 95 1.50 21.84 9.35
C GLU A 95 1.84 22.05 10.82
N PRO A 96 1.35 23.12 11.47
CA PRO A 96 1.91 23.62 12.73
C PRO A 96 2.12 22.44 13.66
N THR A 97 3.37 21.99 13.74
CA THR A 97 3.73 20.91 14.62
C THR A 97 3.64 21.52 15.98
N ALA A 98 2.75 20.97 16.80
CA ALA A 98 2.67 21.16 18.24
C ALA A 98 3.96 20.71 18.97
N LYS A 99 5.15 20.85 18.35
CA LYS A 99 6.45 20.41 18.86
C LYS A 99 7.59 21.39 18.51
N ALA A 100 7.30 22.69 18.55
CA ALA A 100 8.31 23.74 18.65
C ALA A 100 7.89 24.84 19.63
N VAL A 101 7.52 24.45 20.85
CA VAL A 101 7.61 25.32 22.03
C VAL A 101 8.45 24.58 23.06
N ALA A 102 9.74 24.44 22.75
CA ALA A 102 10.74 23.96 23.70
C ALA A 102 11.76 25.09 23.90
N THR A 103 11.27 26.21 24.44
CA THR A 103 11.96 27.23 25.27
C THR A 103 11.04 28.44 25.54
N ALA A 104 9.75 28.21 25.73
CA ALA A 104 8.91 29.11 26.50
C ALA A 104 8.19 28.21 27.50
N THR A 105 8.37 28.52 28.79
CA THR A 105 7.77 27.84 29.95
C THR A 105 6.43 27.18 29.62
N MET A 106 6.43 25.86 29.44
CA MET A 106 5.20 25.09 29.28
C MET A 106 4.36 25.28 30.53
N THR A 107 3.27 26.02 30.38
CA THR A 107 2.28 26.19 31.43
C THR A 107 1.46 24.92 31.53
N TYR A 108 1.11 24.54 32.75
CA TYR A 108 0.33 23.33 33.06
C TYR A 108 -0.97 23.22 32.25
N GLU A 109 -1.54 24.37 31.88
CA GLU A 109 -2.76 24.50 31.08
C GLU A 109 -2.59 23.99 29.65
N ASP A 110 -1.45 24.23 29.00
CA ASP A 110 -1.17 23.74 27.64
C ASP A 110 -1.01 22.22 27.60
N ALA A 111 -0.38 21.65 28.63
CA ALA A 111 -0.25 20.20 28.77
C ALA A 111 -1.61 19.52 28.99
N GLN A 112 -2.49 20.12 29.81
CA GLN A 112 -3.86 19.63 30.00
C GLN A 112 -4.72 19.75 28.74
N LEU A 113 -4.55 20.83 27.96
CA LEU A 113 -5.27 21.00 26.69
C LEU A 113 -4.87 19.91 25.69
N GLN A 114 -3.57 19.61 25.56
CA GLN A 114 -3.08 18.55 24.69
C GLN A 114 -3.56 17.16 25.12
N GLU A 115 -3.61 16.89 26.43
CA GLU A 115 -4.14 15.62 26.94
C GLU A 115 -5.63 15.44 26.61
N LYS A 116 -6.43 16.51 26.72
CA LYS A 116 -7.86 16.50 26.37
C LYS A 116 -8.07 16.32 24.86
N ILE A 117 -7.29 17.00 24.02
CA ILE A 117 -7.36 16.85 22.56
C ILE A 117 -6.95 15.43 22.13
N ALA A 118 -5.90 14.88 22.75
CA ALA A 118 -5.47 13.50 22.47
C ALA A 118 -6.54 12.47 22.88
N LYS A 119 -7.15 12.65 24.06
CA LYS A 119 -8.28 11.80 24.51
C LYS A 119 -9.49 11.92 23.59
N ALA A 120 -9.82 13.13 23.11
CA ALA A 120 -10.91 13.32 22.16
C ALA A 120 -10.65 12.60 20.82
N ARG A 121 -9.42 12.66 20.29
CA ARG A 121 -9.05 11.94 19.07
C ARG A 121 -9.07 10.43 19.25
N ILE A 122 -8.64 9.91 20.40
CA ILE A 122 -8.73 8.46 20.69
C ILE A 122 -10.20 8.04 20.74
N ALA A 123 -11.06 8.80 21.42
CA ALA A 123 -12.49 8.52 21.49
C ALA A 123 -13.17 8.58 20.12
N GLU A 124 -12.76 9.50 19.24
CA GLU A 124 -13.27 9.59 17.87
C GLU A 124 -12.81 8.39 17.01
N LEU A 125 -11.56 7.95 17.14
CA LEU A 125 -11.08 6.73 16.47
C LEU A 125 -11.79 5.46 16.99
N GLU A 126 -12.00 5.33 18.30
CA GLU A 126 -12.76 4.22 18.89
C GLU A 126 -14.23 4.22 18.45
N LEU A 127 -14.82 5.41 18.28
CA LEU A 127 -16.18 5.56 17.76
C LEU A 127 -16.25 5.15 16.29
N GLN A 128 -15.27 5.56 15.47
CA GLN A 128 -15.16 5.14 14.07
C GLN A 128 -14.86 3.64 13.88
N GLU A 129 -14.12 3.01 14.80
CA GLU A 129 -13.95 1.55 14.84
C GLU A 129 -15.27 0.83 15.18
N LYS A 130 -16.06 1.37 16.12
CA LYS A 130 -17.38 0.82 16.49
C LYS A 130 -18.46 1.05 15.42
N GLU A 131 -18.35 2.13 14.67
CA GLU A 131 -19.23 2.43 13.52
C GLU A 131 -18.88 1.59 12.27
N GLY A 132 -17.82 0.77 12.34
CA GLY A 132 -17.43 -0.14 11.25
C GLY A 132 -16.68 0.55 10.09
N ALA A 133 -16.33 1.83 10.22
CA ALA A 133 -15.60 2.59 9.21
C ALA A 133 -14.09 2.30 9.23
N LEU A 134 -13.55 1.89 10.38
CA LEU A 134 -12.14 1.52 10.55
C LEU A 134 -12.04 0.10 11.10
N VAL A 135 -11.48 -0.81 10.29
CA VAL A 135 -11.11 -2.16 10.73
C VAL A 135 -9.59 -2.18 10.92
N SER A 136 -9.13 -2.77 12.03
CA SER A 136 -7.70 -2.84 12.29
C SER A 136 -7.00 -3.64 11.18
N ARG A 137 -5.95 -3.04 10.61
CA ARG A 137 -5.15 -3.67 9.54
C ARG A 137 -4.56 -5.00 9.98
N GLU A 138 -4.19 -5.11 11.26
CA GLU A 138 -3.67 -6.33 11.87
C GLU A 138 -4.70 -7.46 11.85
N ARG A 139 -5.96 -7.16 12.17
CA ARG A 139 -7.05 -8.14 12.13
C ARG A 139 -7.35 -8.60 10.70
N ILE A 140 -7.41 -7.68 9.74
CA ILE A 140 -7.58 -8.04 8.32
C ILE A 140 -6.44 -8.93 7.85
N ASN A 141 -5.19 -8.54 8.12
CA ASN A 141 -4.03 -9.32 7.70
C ASN A 141 -4.00 -10.71 8.34
N ALA A 142 -4.36 -10.83 9.62
CA ALA A 142 -4.46 -12.11 10.31
C ALA A 142 -5.55 -13.00 9.69
N GLN A 143 -6.72 -12.45 9.38
CA GLN A 143 -7.81 -13.17 8.72
C GLN A 143 -7.46 -13.59 7.30
N LEU A 144 -6.84 -12.71 6.51
CA LEU A 144 -6.34 -13.03 5.16
C LEU A 144 -5.27 -14.12 5.19
N PHE A 145 -4.36 -14.06 6.16
CA PHE A 145 -3.32 -15.08 6.32
C PHE A 145 -3.92 -16.44 6.72
N ALA A 146 -4.89 -16.46 7.64
CA ALA A 146 -5.60 -17.67 8.02
C ALA A 146 -6.36 -18.28 6.84
N ALA A 147 -7.08 -17.46 6.06
CA ALA A 147 -7.78 -17.88 4.85
C ALA A 147 -6.82 -18.43 3.79
N GLY A 148 -5.70 -17.76 3.55
CA GLY A 148 -4.67 -18.21 2.61
C GLY A 148 -4.01 -19.53 3.04
N LYS A 149 -3.83 -19.74 4.34
CA LYS A 149 -3.34 -21.00 4.90
C LYS A 149 -4.34 -22.14 4.66
N GLU A 150 -5.61 -21.91 4.98
CA GLU A 150 -6.69 -22.89 4.76
C GLU A 150 -6.80 -23.29 3.28
N LEU A 151 -6.70 -22.32 2.38
CA LEU A 151 -6.67 -22.55 0.94
C LEU A 151 -5.51 -23.45 0.52
N ARG A 152 -4.30 -23.09 0.94
CA ARG A 152 -3.09 -23.84 0.59
C ARG A 152 -3.22 -25.28 1.07
N ASP A 153 -3.65 -25.48 2.30
CA ASP A 153 -3.79 -26.81 2.89
C ASP A 153 -4.89 -27.61 2.16
N THR A 154 -6.00 -26.96 1.76
CA THR A 154 -7.08 -27.61 0.99
C THR A 154 -6.66 -28.02 -0.42
N LEU A 155 -5.90 -27.17 -1.13
CA LEU A 155 -5.38 -27.46 -2.47
C LEU A 155 -4.33 -28.58 -2.43
N LEU A 156 -3.42 -28.54 -1.46
CA LEU A 156 -2.39 -29.57 -1.31
C LEU A 156 -2.95 -30.92 -0.88
N ALA A 157 -4.14 -30.94 -0.27
CA ALA A 157 -4.87 -32.17 0.05
C ALA A 157 -5.65 -32.75 -1.14
N ILE A 158 -5.76 -32.07 -2.29
CA ILE A 158 -6.49 -32.60 -3.46
C ILE A 158 -5.90 -33.93 -3.96
N PRO A 159 -4.58 -34.05 -4.22
CA PRO A 159 -4.01 -35.28 -4.74
C PRO A 159 -4.33 -36.48 -3.86
N ASP A 160 -4.20 -36.34 -2.54
CA ASP A 160 -4.48 -37.42 -1.59
C ASP A 160 -5.93 -37.91 -1.65
N ARG A 161 -6.89 -37.03 -2.00
CA ARG A 161 -8.31 -37.40 -2.12
C ARG A 161 -8.68 -38.06 -3.44
N ILE A 162 -8.00 -37.69 -4.52
CA ILE A 162 -8.41 -38.09 -5.88
C ILE A 162 -7.47 -39.10 -6.55
N THR A 163 -6.29 -39.37 -5.97
CA THR A 163 -5.28 -40.24 -6.59
C THR A 163 -5.86 -41.63 -6.91
N ASP A 164 -6.54 -42.27 -5.96
CA ASP A 164 -7.11 -43.60 -6.18
C ASP A 164 -8.20 -43.61 -7.26
N VAL A 165 -9.01 -42.54 -7.33
CA VAL A 165 -10.07 -42.37 -8.33
C VAL A 165 -9.47 -42.16 -9.72
N VAL A 166 -8.42 -41.35 -9.82
CA VAL A 166 -7.73 -41.07 -11.08
C VAL A 166 -6.95 -42.29 -11.57
N MET A 167 -6.35 -43.07 -10.66
CA MET A 167 -5.60 -44.28 -11.01
C MET A 167 -6.51 -45.43 -11.47
N ALA A 168 -7.76 -45.45 -11.03
CA ALA A 168 -8.74 -46.45 -11.43
C ALA A 168 -9.43 -46.14 -12.77
N GLU A 169 -9.22 -44.94 -13.33
CA GLU A 169 -9.93 -44.45 -14.50
C GLU A 169 -9.04 -44.42 -15.75
N ASP A 170 -9.48 -45.09 -16.81
CA ASP A 170 -8.75 -45.17 -18.09
C ASP A 170 -9.16 -44.05 -19.06
N ASN A 171 -10.31 -43.41 -18.85
CA ASN A 171 -10.78 -42.35 -19.72
C ASN A 171 -10.18 -40.98 -19.33
N ARG A 172 -9.30 -40.47 -20.21
CA ARG A 172 -8.68 -39.14 -20.06
C ARG A 172 -9.68 -38.01 -19.78
N ALA A 173 -10.86 -38.02 -20.40
CA ALA A 173 -11.84 -36.97 -20.21
C ALA A 173 -12.41 -36.98 -18.78
N ILE A 174 -12.66 -38.19 -18.24
CA ILE A 174 -13.14 -38.36 -16.87
C ILE A 174 -12.05 -37.97 -15.88
N VAL A 175 -10.80 -38.41 -16.07
CA VAL A 175 -9.65 -38.00 -15.25
C VAL A 175 -9.50 -36.47 -15.19
N HIS A 176 -9.56 -35.81 -16.36
CA HIS A 176 -9.46 -34.35 -16.40
C HIS A 176 -10.59 -33.67 -15.63
N ASN A 177 -11.84 -34.12 -15.82
CA ASN A 177 -12.99 -33.54 -15.15
C ASN A 177 -12.93 -33.77 -13.63
N THR A 178 -12.53 -34.95 -13.17
CA THR A 178 -12.33 -35.24 -11.74
C THR A 178 -11.31 -34.30 -11.09
N ILE A 179 -10.19 -34.03 -11.77
CA ILE A 179 -9.18 -33.08 -11.30
C ILE A 179 -9.75 -31.65 -11.31
N TYR A 180 -10.44 -31.27 -12.38
CA TYR A 180 -11.04 -29.95 -12.53
C TYR A 180 -12.08 -29.67 -11.44
N ASP A 181 -13.02 -30.60 -11.22
CA ASP A 181 -14.09 -30.48 -10.23
C ASP A 181 -13.51 -30.39 -8.81
N ALA A 182 -12.48 -31.19 -8.50
CA ALA A 182 -11.81 -31.12 -7.20
C ALA A 182 -11.11 -29.78 -6.94
N ILE A 183 -10.55 -29.15 -7.98
CA ILE A 183 -9.97 -27.80 -7.90
C ILE A 183 -11.10 -26.75 -7.79
N ALA A 184 -12.14 -26.87 -8.60
CA ALA A 184 -13.29 -25.97 -8.58
C ALA A 184 -13.96 -25.96 -7.21
N ASP A 185 -14.20 -27.11 -6.59
CA ASP A 185 -14.74 -27.24 -5.24
C ASP A 185 -13.84 -26.59 -4.18
N ALA A 186 -12.53 -26.78 -4.29
CA ALA A 186 -11.58 -26.14 -3.36
C ALA A 186 -11.58 -24.61 -3.49
N LEU A 187 -11.71 -24.09 -4.71
CA LEU A 187 -11.81 -22.65 -4.98
C LEU A 187 -13.18 -22.08 -4.62
N GLN A 188 -14.27 -22.85 -4.74
CA GLN A 188 -15.62 -22.42 -4.37
C GLN A 188 -15.72 -22.12 -2.88
N LYS A 189 -15.05 -22.90 -2.03
CA LYS A 189 -14.94 -22.64 -0.58
C LYS A 189 -14.30 -21.28 -0.24
N LEU A 190 -13.51 -20.69 -1.14
CA LEU A 190 -13.00 -19.32 -0.98
C LEU A 190 -14.02 -18.26 -1.34
N ALA A 191 -14.87 -18.51 -2.35
CA ALA A 191 -15.89 -17.56 -2.75
C ALA A 191 -16.88 -17.33 -1.60
N ASP A 192 -17.18 -18.38 -0.84
CA ASP A 192 -17.96 -18.33 0.39
C ASP A 192 -17.23 -17.65 1.57
N PHE A 193 -15.97 -17.26 1.41
CA PHE A 193 -15.23 -16.54 2.45
C PHE A 193 -15.58 -15.03 2.44
N GLN A 194 -15.88 -14.45 1.28
CA GLN A 194 -16.35 -13.06 1.18
C GLN A 194 -17.63 -12.86 2.00
N THR A 195 -18.57 -13.80 1.92
CA THR A 195 -19.82 -13.77 2.70
C THR A 195 -19.63 -13.98 4.20
N ARG A 196 -18.49 -14.54 4.64
CA ARG A 196 -18.12 -14.70 6.06
C ARG A 196 -17.36 -13.52 6.64
N ILE A 197 -16.72 -12.69 5.81
CA ILE A 197 -16.07 -11.44 6.23
C ILE A 197 -17.11 -10.33 6.46
N ASP A 198 -18.23 -10.38 5.72
CA ASP A 198 -19.33 -9.42 5.80
C ASP A 198 -20.33 -9.72 6.95
N GLN A 199 -20.12 -10.79 7.75
CA GLN A 199 -20.90 -11.19 8.93
C GLN A 199 -20.14 -10.92 10.23
#